data_AF-A0A5J4V8R9-F1
#
_entry.id   AF-A0A5J4V8R9-F1
#
_cell.length_a   1.000
_cell.length_b   1.000
_cell.length_c   1.000
_cell.angle_alpha   90.00
_cell.angle_beta   90.00
_cell.angle_gamma   90.00
#
_symmetry.space_group_name_H-M   'P 1'
#
loop_
_entity.id
_entity.type
_entity.pdbx_description
1 polymer ?
#
loop_
_entity_poly.entity_id
_entity_poly.type
_entity_poly.pdbx_seq_one_letter_code
_entity_poly.pdbx_strand_id
1 'polypeptide(L)'
;MFRDNDIQNKYIIHIIAEVLAYLFKALPLPQDIAKEIIKQLKNEINFNELALLAECPENHKAILHDCYELELFNDEDLIGSSLQQLNLVKNILKYGSFNNKKKVALAIKVKIENLINQSDIYFDDEEDDWDIKVRQKAKQVLSLIISVEEQIEEQGEYEEMNATLINIKRSDEEEDDDISDIEQWFNEIYNMDNIEEDEEEEEEEEINENDDEIDEVQQILNIQFLESQLNQSKRRKLNDE
;
A
#
# COMPACT_ATOMS: atom_id res chain seq x y z
N MET A 1 -42.37 12.11 6.77
CA MET A 1 -42.00 13.10 7.81
C MET A 1 -40.79 12.69 8.65
N PHE A 2 -40.60 11.42 9.05
CA PHE A 2 -39.36 11.00 9.74
C PHE A 2 -38.19 10.64 8.80
N ARG A 3 -38.45 10.16 7.58
CA ARG A 3 -37.39 9.79 6.61
C ARG A 3 -36.60 10.98 6.07
N ASP A 4 -37.18 12.18 6.04
CA ASP A 4 -36.55 13.35 5.42
C ASP A 4 -35.40 13.91 6.29
N ASN A 5 -35.52 13.81 7.63
CA ASN A 5 -34.48 14.26 8.55
C ASN A 5 -33.26 13.33 8.55
N ASP A 6 -33.45 12.01 8.41
CA ASP A 6 -32.35 11.05 8.41
C ASP A 6 -31.47 11.17 7.15
N ILE A 7 -32.11 11.43 6.00
CA ILE A 7 -31.39 11.69 4.73
C ILE A 7 -30.60 13.00 4.83
N GLN A 8 -31.22 14.06 5.36
CA GLN A 8 -30.55 15.35 5.52
C GLN A 8 -29.35 15.27 6.48
N ASN A 9 -29.48 14.50 7.58
CA ASN A 9 -28.37 14.29 8.51
C ASN A 9 -27.20 13.54 7.88
N LYS A 10 -27.46 12.48 7.11
CA LYS A 10 -26.41 11.75 6.37
C LYS A 10 -25.67 12.65 5.39
N TYR A 11 -26.41 13.47 4.64
CA TYR A 11 -25.82 14.43 3.71
C TYR A 11 -24.91 15.46 4.40
N ILE A 12 -25.34 15.98 5.55
CA ILE A 12 -24.51 16.90 6.35
C ILE A 12 -23.24 16.21 6.85
N ILE A 13 -23.36 14.98 7.37
CA ILE A 13 -22.21 14.20 7.87
C ILE A 13 -21.21 13.94 6.74
N HIS A 14 -21.70 13.61 5.55
CA HIS A 14 -20.87 13.43 4.35
C HIS A 14 -20.09 14.70 4.01
N ILE A 15 -20.76 15.86 3.91
CA ILE A 15 -20.07 17.15 3.66
C ILE A 15 -19.02 17.44 4.74
N ILE A 16 -19.33 17.18 6.01
CA ILE A 16 -18.37 17.38 7.11
C ILE A 16 -17.14 16.50 6.90
N ALA A 17 -17.32 15.23 6.51
CA ALA A 17 -16.21 14.32 6.25
C ALA A 17 -15.34 14.81 5.08
N GLU A 18 -15.93 15.28 3.99
CA GLU A 18 -15.19 15.86 2.87
C GLU A 18 -14.39 17.08 3.29
N VAL A 19 -15.01 18.03 4.00
CA VAL A 19 -14.35 19.24 4.48
C VAL A 19 -13.16 18.89 5.40
N LEU A 20 -13.35 17.91 6.28
CA LEU A 20 -12.27 17.44 7.15
C LEU A 20 -11.14 16.79 6.36
N ALA A 21 -11.43 16.02 5.31
CA ALA A 21 -10.38 15.48 4.43
C ALA A 21 -9.52 16.58 3.79
N TYR A 22 -10.13 17.68 3.36
CA TYR A 22 -9.38 18.84 2.84
C TYR A 22 -8.54 19.54 3.91
N LEU A 23 -9.09 19.72 5.12
CA LEU A 23 -8.40 20.39 6.22
C LEU A 23 -7.22 19.56 6.77
N PHE A 24 -7.37 18.24 6.79
CA PHE A 24 -6.41 17.29 7.36
C PHE A 24 -5.63 16.50 6.30
N LYS A 25 -5.52 16.98 5.06
CA LYS A 25 -4.76 16.25 4.03
C LYS A 25 -3.30 16.01 4.42
N ALA A 26 -2.66 16.98 5.07
CA ALA A 26 -1.25 16.94 5.46
C ALA A 26 -1.06 16.88 6.98
N LEU A 27 -2.11 16.55 7.73
CA LEU A 27 -2.11 16.48 9.18
C LEU A 27 -2.86 15.23 9.63
N PRO A 28 -2.48 14.62 10.76
CA PRO A 28 -3.24 13.49 11.30
C PRO A 28 -4.66 13.95 11.64
N LEU A 29 -5.66 13.12 11.31
CA LEU A 29 -7.00 13.31 11.82
C LEU A 29 -6.98 13.21 13.35
N PRO A 30 -7.78 14.02 14.08
CA PRO A 30 -7.91 13.87 15.52
C PRO A 30 -8.41 12.46 15.86
N GLN A 31 -7.75 11.80 16.82
CA GLN A 31 -7.99 10.39 17.15
C GLN A 31 -9.48 10.09 17.43
N ASP A 32 -10.16 11.01 18.12
CA ASP A 32 -11.57 10.87 18.51
C ASP A 32 -12.54 10.77 17.32
N ILE A 33 -12.18 11.32 16.16
CA ILE A 33 -13.06 11.38 14.98
C ILE A 33 -12.52 10.61 13.78
N ALA A 34 -11.23 10.24 13.78
CA ALA A 34 -10.56 9.65 12.62
C ALA A 34 -11.30 8.42 12.06
N LYS A 35 -11.69 7.49 12.96
CA LYS A 35 -12.39 6.26 12.56
C LYS A 35 -13.74 6.53 11.90
N GLU A 36 -14.52 7.47 12.45
CA GLU A 36 -15.86 7.78 11.93
C GLU A 36 -15.78 8.49 10.58
N ILE A 37 -14.86 9.44 10.43
CA ILE A 37 -14.66 10.16 9.16
C ILE A 37 -14.20 9.21 8.07
N ILE A 38 -13.19 8.36 8.34
CA ILE A 38 -12.69 7.40 7.35
C ILE A 38 -13.79 6.40 6.97
N LYS A 39 -14.54 5.87 7.95
CA LYS A 39 -15.66 4.97 7.68
C LYS A 39 -16.72 5.63 6.81
N GLN A 40 -17.07 6.88 7.07
CA GLN A 40 -18.02 7.63 6.26
C GLN A 40 -17.51 7.78 4.81
N LEU A 41 -16.23 8.10 4.62
CA LEU A 41 -15.64 8.26 3.29
C LEU A 41 -15.56 6.93 2.52
N LYS A 42 -15.27 5.81 3.20
CA LYS A 42 -15.29 4.47 2.60
C LYS A 42 -16.70 4.10 2.11
N ASN A 43 -17.71 4.26 2.97
CA ASN A 43 -19.10 3.89 2.64
C ASN A 43 -19.69 4.66 1.46
N GLU A 44 -19.27 5.93 1.30
CA GLU A 44 -19.73 6.79 0.20
C GLU A 44 -18.79 6.71 -1.02
N ILE A 45 -17.77 5.85 -0.98
CA ILE A 45 -16.83 5.60 -2.08
C ILE A 45 -16.06 6.87 -2.49
N ASN A 46 -15.76 7.72 -1.50
CA ASN A 46 -15.09 9.01 -1.65
C ASN A 46 -13.56 8.85 -1.75
N PHE A 47 -13.10 8.25 -2.84
CA PHE A 47 -11.68 7.96 -3.05
C PHE A 47 -10.80 9.21 -3.18
N ASN A 48 -11.35 10.35 -3.63
CA ASN A 48 -10.60 11.60 -3.70
C ASN A 48 -10.21 12.08 -2.31
N GLU A 49 -11.16 12.08 -1.39
CA GLU A 49 -11.01 12.52 -0.02
C GLU A 49 -10.14 11.54 0.78
N LEU A 50 -10.31 10.23 0.56
CA LEU A 50 -9.39 9.24 1.12
C LEU A 50 -7.96 9.45 0.59
N ALA A 51 -7.79 9.75 -0.70
CA ALA A 51 -6.47 10.02 -1.26
C ALA A 51 -5.83 11.28 -0.66
N LEU A 52 -6.62 12.33 -0.38
CA LEU A 52 -6.16 13.52 0.33
C LEU A 52 -5.67 13.17 1.74
N LEU A 53 -6.45 12.42 2.51
CA LEU A 53 -6.05 11.98 3.86
C LEU A 53 -4.81 11.09 3.84
N ALA A 54 -4.63 10.30 2.79
CA ALA A 54 -3.46 9.46 2.60
C ALA A 54 -2.17 10.24 2.24
N GLU A 55 -2.22 11.55 2.01
CA GLU A 55 -0.99 12.36 1.97
C GLU A 55 -0.27 12.39 3.33
N CYS A 56 -0.98 12.10 4.43
CA CYS A 56 -0.46 11.99 5.79
C CYS A 56 -0.34 10.52 6.23
N PRO A 57 0.88 10.00 6.53
CA PRO A 57 1.10 8.59 6.85
C PRO A 57 0.42 8.12 8.13
N GLU A 58 0.22 9.01 9.10
CA GLU A 58 -0.47 8.73 10.34
C GLU A 58 -1.93 8.29 10.14
N ASN A 59 -2.55 8.69 9.02
CA ASN A 59 -3.92 8.29 8.67
C ASN A 59 -3.99 6.88 8.04
N HIS A 60 -2.87 6.32 7.56
CA HIS A 60 -2.88 5.10 6.74
C HIS A 60 -3.38 3.88 7.49
N LYS A 61 -3.01 3.70 8.76
CA LYS A 61 -3.48 2.55 9.55
C LYS A 61 -5.00 2.53 9.68
N ALA A 62 -5.62 3.70 9.83
CA ALA A 62 -7.06 3.82 9.91
C ALA A 62 -7.74 3.63 8.54
N ILE A 63 -7.11 4.11 7.46
CA ILE A 63 -7.59 3.87 6.08
C ILE A 63 -7.56 2.38 5.74
N LEU A 64 -6.47 1.68 6.07
CA LEU A 64 -6.30 0.26 5.81
C LEU A 64 -6.95 -0.66 6.87
N HIS A 65 -7.69 -0.09 7.81
CA HIS A 65 -8.43 -0.90 8.78
C HIS A 65 -9.47 -1.78 8.07
N ASP A 66 -9.73 -2.95 8.64
CA ASP A 66 -10.66 -3.95 8.11
C ASP A 66 -10.28 -4.47 6.71
N CYS A 67 -8.97 -4.62 6.44
CA CYS A 67 -8.42 -5.17 5.19
C CYS A 67 -8.89 -4.42 3.92
N TYR A 68 -9.12 -3.11 4.03
CA TYR A 68 -9.69 -2.29 2.98
C TYR A 68 -8.90 -2.29 1.66
N GLU A 69 -7.59 -2.61 1.70
CA GLU A 69 -6.78 -2.81 0.50
C GLU A 69 -7.34 -3.89 -0.45
N LEU A 70 -8.05 -4.89 0.07
CA LEU A 70 -8.66 -5.96 -0.71
C LEU A 70 -9.92 -5.49 -1.45
N GLU A 71 -10.60 -4.47 -0.94
CA GLU A 71 -11.79 -3.88 -1.57
C GLU A 71 -11.43 -2.97 -2.76
N LEU A 72 -10.18 -2.51 -2.85
CA LEU A 72 -9.73 -1.65 -3.94
C LEU A 72 -9.72 -2.39 -5.28
N PHE A 73 -10.19 -1.71 -6.32
CA PHE A 73 -10.29 -2.18 -7.70
C PHE A 73 -11.16 -3.43 -7.89
N ASN A 74 -12.21 -3.60 -7.08
CA ASN A 74 -13.21 -4.64 -7.34
C ASN A 74 -14.13 -4.25 -8.51
N ASP A 75 -14.39 -5.22 -9.39
CA ASP A 75 -15.01 -5.04 -10.71
C ASP A 75 -16.46 -4.50 -10.67
N GLU A 76 -17.16 -4.69 -9.56
CA GLU A 76 -18.57 -4.26 -9.45
C GLU A 76 -18.72 -2.74 -9.26
N ASP A 77 -17.69 -2.05 -8.76
CA ASP A 77 -17.92 -0.72 -8.19
C ASP A 77 -17.66 0.47 -9.10
N LEU A 78 -16.68 0.53 -10.03
CA LEU A 78 -16.54 1.76 -10.82
C LEU A 78 -15.70 1.64 -12.11
N ILE A 79 -16.39 1.56 -13.24
CA ILE A 79 -15.92 2.19 -14.47
C ILE A 79 -15.92 3.72 -14.22
N GLY A 80 -14.80 4.28 -13.74
CA GLY A 80 -14.64 5.74 -13.60
C GLY A 80 -13.92 6.24 -12.34
N SER A 81 -13.69 5.41 -11.31
CA SER A 81 -12.90 5.84 -10.14
C SER A 81 -11.47 5.30 -10.09
N SER A 82 -11.05 4.54 -11.11
CA SER A 82 -9.73 3.90 -11.11
C SER A 82 -8.62 4.93 -10.91
N LEU A 83 -8.75 6.14 -11.46
CA LEU A 83 -7.77 7.21 -11.27
C LEU A 83 -7.67 7.66 -9.79
N GLN A 84 -8.80 7.77 -9.11
CA GLN A 84 -8.91 8.19 -7.72
C GLN A 84 -8.36 7.12 -6.78
N GLN A 85 -8.72 5.85 -7.02
CA GLN A 85 -8.16 4.71 -6.30
C GLN A 85 -6.64 4.61 -6.50
N LEU A 86 -6.15 4.82 -7.73
CA LEU A 86 -4.72 4.90 -8.03
C LEU A 86 -4.02 6.04 -7.29
N ASN A 87 -4.68 7.18 -7.07
CA ASN A 87 -4.12 8.27 -6.27
C ASN A 87 -4.01 7.89 -4.80
N LEU A 88 -5.05 7.27 -4.23
CA LEU A 88 -5.06 6.76 -2.86
C LEU A 88 -3.91 5.79 -2.64
N VAL A 89 -3.83 4.74 -3.47
CA VAL A 89 -2.79 3.73 -3.42
C VAL A 89 -1.41 4.34 -3.56
N LYS A 90 -1.22 5.24 -4.54
CA LYS A 90 0.07 5.89 -4.75
C LYS A 90 0.53 6.63 -3.49
N ASN A 91 -0.36 7.32 -2.80
CA ASN A 91 -0.02 8.07 -1.60
C ASN A 91 0.39 7.12 -0.46
N ILE A 92 -0.31 6.00 -0.29
CA ILE A 92 0.06 4.97 0.70
C ILE A 92 1.41 4.34 0.37
N LEU A 93 1.63 3.91 -0.87
CA LEU A 93 2.89 3.30 -1.30
C LEU A 93 4.08 4.27 -1.20
N LYS A 94 3.84 5.57 -1.38
CA LYS A 94 4.89 6.59 -1.31
C LYS A 94 5.25 6.95 0.13
N TYR A 95 4.24 7.20 0.97
CA TYR A 95 4.43 7.84 2.27
C TYR A 95 4.27 6.88 3.47
N GLY A 96 3.63 5.73 3.29
CA GLY A 96 3.28 4.85 4.39
C GLY A 96 4.47 4.19 5.09
N SER A 97 4.19 3.56 6.24
CA SER A 97 5.14 2.63 6.86
C SER A 97 5.39 1.43 5.95
N PHE A 98 6.52 0.74 6.13
CA PHE A 98 6.83 -0.46 5.34
C PHE A 98 5.68 -1.49 5.39
N ASN A 99 5.10 -1.74 6.58
CA ASN A 99 3.98 -2.66 6.73
C ASN A 99 2.74 -2.24 5.91
N ASN A 100 2.39 -0.96 5.90
CA ASN A 100 1.27 -0.46 5.10
C ASN A 100 1.56 -0.56 3.60
N LYS A 101 2.80 -0.29 3.18
CA LYS A 101 3.22 -0.44 1.78
C LYS A 101 3.15 -1.90 1.35
N LYS A 102 3.70 -2.82 2.16
CA LYS A 102 3.69 -4.27 1.94
C LYS A 102 2.25 -4.78 1.79
N LYS A 103 1.37 -4.45 2.74
CA LYS A 103 -0.06 -4.82 2.70
C LYS A 103 -0.72 -4.42 1.39
N VAL A 104 -0.62 -3.14 1.02
CA VAL A 104 -1.21 -2.62 -0.21
C VAL A 104 -0.58 -3.25 -1.44
N ALA A 105 0.76 -3.32 -1.51
CA ALA A 105 1.47 -3.86 -2.67
C ALA A 105 1.05 -5.31 -2.98
N LEU A 106 0.96 -6.15 -1.96
CA LEU A 106 0.57 -7.56 -2.11
C LEU A 106 -0.90 -7.69 -2.52
N ALA A 107 -1.80 -6.91 -1.93
CA ALA A 107 -3.24 -7.00 -2.18
C ALA A 107 -3.64 -6.63 -3.62
N ILE A 108 -2.99 -5.65 -4.23
CA ILE A 108 -3.49 -5.03 -5.46
C ILE A 108 -2.64 -5.28 -6.70
N LYS A 109 -1.45 -5.89 -6.58
CA LYS A 109 -0.50 -6.04 -7.70
C LYS A 109 -1.16 -6.60 -8.95
N VAL A 110 -1.83 -7.75 -8.81
CA VAL A 110 -2.52 -8.44 -9.91
C VAL A 110 -3.61 -7.54 -10.51
N LYS A 111 -4.38 -6.84 -9.68
CA LYS A 111 -5.43 -5.91 -10.13
C LYS A 111 -4.85 -4.74 -10.95
N ILE A 112 -3.71 -4.20 -10.54
CA ILE A 112 -3.00 -3.13 -11.27
C ILE A 112 -2.43 -3.62 -12.60
N GLU A 113 -1.85 -4.82 -12.63
CA GLU A 113 -1.35 -5.44 -13.87
C GLU A 113 -2.51 -5.67 -14.85
N ASN A 114 -3.64 -6.18 -14.37
CA ASN A 114 -4.86 -6.35 -15.16
C ASN A 114 -5.39 -5.02 -15.70
N LEU A 115 -5.42 -3.97 -14.88
CA LEU A 115 -5.85 -2.63 -15.29
C LEU A 115 -4.98 -2.07 -16.43
N ILE A 116 -3.66 -2.32 -16.39
CA ILE A 116 -2.75 -1.92 -17.47
C ILE A 116 -3.04 -2.73 -18.74
N ASN A 117 -3.19 -4.05 -18.62
CA ASN A 117 -3.37 -4.94 -19.77
C ASN A 117 -4.73 -4.80 -20.45
N GLN A 118 -5.82 -4.62 -19.70
CA GLN A 118 -7.17 -4.41 -20.25
C GLN A 118 -7.22 -3.15 -21.13
N SER A 119 -6.49 -2.11 -20.75
CA SER A 119 -6.42 -0.88 -21.52
C SER A 119 -5.71 -1.03 -22.88
N ASP A 120 -4.92 -2.10 -23.08
CA ASP A 120 -4.25 -2.40 -24.35
C ASP A 120 -5.14 -3.24 -25.31
N ILE A 121 -6.37 -3.60 -24.95
CA ILE A 121 -7.25 -4.43 -25.79
C ILE A 121 -8.19 -3.58 -26.66
N TYR A 122 -8.53 -2.36 -26.23
CA TYR A 122 -9.42 -1.45 -26.95
C TYR A 122 -8.65 -0.50 -27.88
N PHE A 123 -8.07 -1.06 -28.96
CA PHE A 123 -7.51 -0.30 -30.07
C PHE A 123 -8.58 -0.08 -31.16
N ASP A 124 -9.55 0.79 -30.91
CA ASP A 124 -10.40 1.34 -31.98
C ASP A 124 -10.36 2.89 -31.91
N ASP A 125 -9.49 3.43 -32.76
CA ASP A 125 -9.31 4.78 -33.32
C ASP A 125 -9.39 6.08 -32.48
N GLU A 126 -9.86 6.11 -31.23
CA GLU A 126 -9.73 7.30 -30.37
C GLU A 126 -9.52 6.88 -28.90
N GLU A 127 -8.26 6.68 -28.50
CA GLU A 127 -7.89 6.50 -27.10
C GLU A 127 -8.32 7.75 -26.30
N ASP A 128 -9.26 7.60 -25.36
CA ASP A 128 -9.71 8.72 -24.53
C ASP A 128 -8.53 9.21 -23.68
N ASP A 129 -8.39 10.53 -23.52
CA ASP A 129 -7.40 11.16 -22.64
C ASP A 129 -7.50 10.61 -21.20
N TRP A 130 -8.69 10.14 -20.81
CA TRP A 130 -8.90 9.44 -19.54
C TRP A 130 -8.15 8.09 -19.46
N ASP A 131 -8.25 7.23 -20.48
CA ASP A 131 -7.58 5.92 -20.50
C ASP A 131 -6.06 6.06 -20.45
N ILE A 132 -5.53 7.05 -21.18
CA ILE A 132 -4.10 7.38 -21.16
C ILE A 132 -3.66 7.75 -19.74
N LYS A 133 -4.42 8.60 -19.05
CA LYS A 133 -4.10 9.04 -17.67
C LYS A 133 -4.15 7.89 -16.68
N VAL A 134 -5.19 7.06 -16.74
CA VAL A 134 -5.32 5.88 -15.87
C VAL A 134 -4.14 4.94 -16.10
N ARG A 135 -3.81 4.62 -17.36
CA ARG A 135 -2.69 3.73 -17.69
C ARG A 135 -1.35 4.27 -17.21
N GLN A 136 -1.06 5.55 -17.47
CA GLN A 136 0.18 6.18 -16.99
C GLN A 136 0.28 6.13 -15.47
N LYS A 137 -0.84 6.37 -14.78
CA LYS A 137 -0.88 6.33 -13.32
C LYS A 137 -0.75 4.92 -12.77
N ALA A 138 -1.38 3.94 -13.39
CA ALA A 138 -1.25 2.52 -13.05
C ALA A 138 0.20 2.05 -13.19
N LYS A 139 0.89 2.42 -14.27
CA LYS A 139 2.33 2.14 -14.44
C LYS A 139 3.19 2.77 -13.35
N GLN A 140 2.87 3.99 -12.91
CA GLN A 140 3.57 4.60 -11.77
C GLN A 140 3.33 3.80 -10.48
N VAL A 141 2.09 3.41 -10.21
CA VAL A 141 1.75 2.58 -9.04
C VAL A 141 2.48 1.24 -9.10
N LEU A 142 2.48 0.56 -10.25
CA LEU A 142 3.19 -0.71 -10.42
C LEU A 142 4.69 -0.57 -10.14
N SER A 143 5.33 0.52 -10.57
CA SER A 143 6.74 0.75 -10.25
C SER A 143 7.01 0.92 -8.75
N LEU A 144 6.07 1.49 -7.99
CA LEU A 144 6.17 1.58 -6.54
C LEU A 144 5.97 0.21 -5.88
N ILE A 145 5.04 -0.60 -6.40
CA ILE A 145 4.80 -1.98 -5.93
C ILE A 145 6.07 -2.81 -6.11
N ILE A 146 6.69 -2.78 -7.29
CA ILE A 146 7.94 -3.51 -7.56
C ILE A 146 9.04 -3.09 -6.58
N SER A 147 9.19 -1.79 -6.32
CA SER A 147 10.18 -1.29 -5.35
C SER A 147 9.91 -1.76 -3.92
N VAL A 148 8.65 -2.01 -3.56
CA VAL A 148 8.29 -2.60 -2.26
C VAL A 148 8.62 -4.09 -2.25
N GLU A 149 8.34 -4.82 -3.32
CA GLU A 149 8.70 -6.24 -3.43
C GLU A 149 10.21 -6.47 -3.31
N GLU A 150 11.03 -5.63 -3.97
CA GLU A 150 12.49 -5.64 -3.82
C GLU A 150 12.92 -5.45 -2.35
N GLN A 151 12.27 -4.56 -1.61
CA GLN A 151 12.54 -4.39 -0.18
C GLN A 151 12.14 -5.61 0.66
N ILE A 152 11.06 -6.31 0.28
CA ILE A 152 10.64 -7.56 0.94
C ILE A 152 11.66 -8.68 0.66
N GLU A 153 12.22 -8.76 -0.57
CA GLU A 153 13.32 -9.68 -0.93
C GLU A 153 14.55 -9.45 -0.06
N GLU A 154 14.97 -8.19 0.08
CA GLU A 154 16.14 -7.81 0.87
C GLU A 154 16.00 -8.15 2.35
N GLN A 155 14.78 -8.14 2.89
CA GLN A 155 14.49 -8.52 4.27
C GLN A 155 14.37 -10.04 4.49
N GLY A 156 14.41 -10.84 3.42
CA GLY A 156 14.34 -12.31 3.50
C GLY A 156 12.93 -12.86 3.77
N GLU A 157 11.90 -12.03 3.67
CA GLU A 157 10.50 -12.41 3.94
C GLU A 157 9.81 -13.10 2.74
N TYR A 158 10.59 -13.47 1.71
CA TYR A 158 10.07 -14.00 0.44
C TYR A 158 9.60 -15.46 0.49
N GLU A 159 10.12 -16.25 1.43
CA GLU A 159 9.74 -17.65 1.61
C GLU A 159 8.28 -17.78 2.07
N GLU A 160 7.74 -16.78 2.78
CA GLU A 160 6.33 -16.71 3.16
C GLU A 160 5.42 -16.29 1.99
N MET A 161 5.94 -15.56 1.00
CA MET A 161 5.15 -14.98 -0.09
C MET A 161 4.82 -15.95 -1.23
N ASN A 162 5.70 -16.92 -1.49
CA ASN A 162 5.52 -17.85 -2.60
C ASN A 162 4.39 -18.87 -2.35
N ALA A 163 4.09 -19.17 -1.07
CA ALA A 163 2.95 -19.99 -0.69
C ALA A 163 1.60 -19.27 -0.95
N THR A 164 1.59 -17.95 -0.74
CA THR A 164 0.43 -17.05 -0.86
C THR A 164 -0.06 -16.88 -2.30
N LEU A 165 0.88 -16.63 -3.22
CA LEU A 165 0.60 -16.42 -4.66
C LEU A 165 0.08 -17.69 -5.36
N ILE A 166 0.45 -18.87 -4.87
CA ILE A 166 0.01 -20.16 -5.43
C ILE A 166 -1.46 -20.46 -5.07
N ASN A 167 -1.96 -19.97 -3.94
CA ASN A 167 -3.36 -20.17 -3.55
C ASN A 167 -4.31 -19.19 -4.26
N ILE A 168 -3.92 -17.92 -4.44
CA ILE A 168 -4.74 -16.93 -5.18
C ILE A 168 -4.94 -17.35 -6.65
N LYS A 169 -3.91 -17.93 -7.29
CA LYS A 169 -4.04 -18.45 -8.66
C LYS A 169 -4.92 -19.70 -8.78
N ARG A 170 -5.20 -20.41 -7.68
CA ARG A 170 -6.07 -21.59 -7.68
C ARG A 170 -7.55 -21.24 -7.53
N SER A 171 -7.88 -20.12 -6.89
CA SER A 171 -9.26 -19.65 -6.72
C SER A 171 -9.86 -19.01 -7.98
N ASP A 172 -9.05 -18.59 -8.96
CA ASP A 172 -9.54 -18.00 -10.22
C ASP A 172 -9.89 -19.05 -11.29
N GLU A 173 -9.48 -20.32 -11.11
CA GLU A 173 -9.77 -21.41 -12.08
C GLU A 173 -10.97 -22.28 -11.68
N GLU A 174 -11.56 -22.09 -10.50
CA GLU A 174 -12.80 -22.76 -10.07
C GLU A 174 -13.93 -21.72 -9.96
N GLU A 175 -14.76 -21.65 -11.01
CA GLU A 175 -16.12 -21.10 -10.90
C GLU A 175 -16.86 -21.89 -9.81
N ASP A 176 -16.93 -21.37 -8.58
CA ASP A 176 -18.10 -21.39 -7.69
C ASP A 176 -17.73 -20.88 -6.27
N ASP A 177 -18.31 -19.73 -5.89
CA ASP A 177 -18.78 -19.36 -4.54
C ASP A 177 -17.98 -19.74 -3.27
N ASP A 178 -16.73 -19.30 -3.08
CA ASP A 178 -16.17 -19.22 -1.70
C ASP A 178 -15.14 -18.08 -1.48
N ILE A 179 -15.66 -16.86 -1.36
CA ILE A 179 -14.94 -15.68 -0.83
C ILE A 179 -14.56 -15.86 0.67
N SER A 180 -15.16 -16.85 1.34
CA SER A 180 -15.03 -17.05 2.80
C SER A 180 -13.63 -17.51 3.25
N ASP A 181 -12.90 -18.25 2.41
CA ASP A 181 -11.60 -18.80 2.76
C ASP A 181 -10.44 -17.78 2.66
N ILE A 182 -10.59 -16.75 1.79
CA ILE A 182 -9.59 -15.67 1.65
C ILE A 182 -9.63 -14.76 2.88
N GLU A 183 -10.83 -14.37 3.35
CA GLU A 183 -11.02 -13.55 4.55
C GLU A 183 -10.52 -14.24 5.83
N GLN A 184 -10.72 -15.55 5.95
CA GLN A 184 -10.31 -16.31 7.13
C GLN A 184 -8.78 -16.42 7.24
N TRP A 185 -8.08 -16.59 6.12
CA TRP A 185 -6.62 -16.72 6.09
C TRP A 185 -5.88 -15.38 6.21
N PHE A 186 -6.40 -14.30 5.62
CA PHE A 186 -5.86 -12.94 5.86
C PHE A 186 -5.98 -12.53 7.34
N ASN A 187 -7.05 -12.92 8.02
CA ASN A 187 -7.21 -12.72 9.47
C ASN A 187 -6.16 -13.48 10.30
N GLU A 188 -5.66 -14.64 9.85
CA GLU A 188 -4.57 -15.35 10.54
C GLU A 188 -3.23 -14.61 10.42
N ILE A 189 -2.93 -14.04 9.25
CA ILE A 189 -1.73 -13.20 9.04
C ILE A 189 -1.83 -11.90 9.85
N TYR A 190 -3.01 -11.26 9.86
CA TYR A 190 -3.23 -9.99 10.56
C TYR A 190 -3.24 -10.10 12.10
N ASN A 191 -3.56 -11.28 12.65
CA ASN A 191 -3.65 -11.50 14.10
C ASN A 191 -2.34 -11.99 14.74
N MET A 192 -1.30 -12.34 13.97
CA MET A 192 0.01 -12.64 14.54
C MET A 192 0.77 -11.38 15.01
N ASP A 193 0.52 -10.22 14.40
CA ASP A 193 1.16 -8.93 14.76
C ASP A 193 0.40 -8.15 15.85
N ASN A 194 -0.74 -8.64 16.33
CA ASN A 194 -1.55 -8.01 17.40
C ASN A 194 -1.37 -8.69 18.77
N ILE A 195 -0.31 -9.49 18.96
CA ILE A 195 0.09 -9.95 20.29
C ILE A 195 0.65 -8.72 21.02
N GLU A 196 -0.21 -8.15 21.86
CA GLU A 196 0.03 -7.24 22.97
C GLU A 196 1.47 -6.69 23.04
N GLU A 197 1.64 -5.44 22.58
CA GLU A 197 2.67 -4.55 23.14
C GLU A 197 2.33 -4.39 24.63
N ASP A 198 2.81 -5.34 25.43
CA ASP A 198 2.82 -5.27 26.89
C ASP A 198 3.59 -4.02 27.31
N GLU A 199 2.98 -3.28 28.24
CA GLU A 199 3.52 -2.14 28.94
C GLU A 199 4.85 -2.52 29.62
N GLU A 200 6.00 -2.14 29.04
CA GLU A 200 7.27 -2.16 29.78
C GLU A 200 7.65 -0.74 30.23
N GLU A 201 7.55 -0.58 31.55
CA GLU A 201 7.90 0.59 32.35
C GLU A 201 9.37 1.01 32.13
N GLU A 202 9.59 2.32 32.07
CA GLU A 202 10.91 2.94 32.08
C GLU A 202 11.63 2.63 33.41
N GLU A 203 12.66 1.78 33.38
CA GLU A 203 13.71 1.77 34.40
C GLU A 203 15.06 2.14 33.77
N GLU A 204 15.56 3.31 34.18
CA GLU A 204 16.92 3.78 33.93
C GLU A 204 17.94 2.88 34.66
N GLU A 205 18.86 2.25 33.93
CA GLU A 205 20.16 1.89 34.50
C GLU A 205 21.32 2.29 33.57
N GLU A 206 22.18 3.12 34.17
CA GLU A 206 23.46 3.59 33.69
C GLU A 206 24.52 2.49 33.95
N ILE A 207 25.53 2.38 33.05
CA ILE A 207 26.97 2.06 33.31
C ILE A 207 27.64 0.93 32.46
N ASN A 208 28.70 1.38 31.76
CA ASN A 208 30.01 0.81 31.38
C ASN A 208 30.26 -0.21 30.24
N GLU A 209 31.05 0.32 29.29
CA GLU A 209 32.20 -0.22 28.54
C GLU A 209 32.74 -1.61 28.93
N ASN A 210 32.85 -2.50 27.94
CA ASN A 210 34.14 -3.10 27.54
C ASN A 210 34.08 -3.79 26.16
N ASP A 211 35.26 -3.77 25.53
CA ASP A 211 35.68 -4.14 24.19
C ASP A 211 35.39 -5.55 23.67
N ASP A 212 35.58 -5.65 22.34
CA ASP A 212 35.95 -6.83 21.52
C ASP A 212 34.84 -7.51 20.70
N GLU A 213 34.32 -6.84 19.65
CA GLU A 213 33.84 -7.50 18.40
C GLU A 213 33.47 -6.49 17.30
N ILE A 214 34.43 -5.67 16.84
CA ILE A 214 34.26 -4.86 15.61
C ILE A 214 35.50 -5.02 14.74
N ASP A 215 35.55 -6.10 13.95
CA ASP A 215 36.56 -6.19 12.88
C ASP A 215 36.12 -6.96 11.61
N GLU A 216 34.98 -7.65 11.59
CA GLU A 216 34.55 -8.37 10.36
C GLU A 216 33.65 -7.53 9.43
N VAL A 217 32.74 -6.72 9.98
CA VAL A 217 31.81 -5.91 9.17
C VAL A 217 32.53 -4.78 8.42
N GLN A 218 33.55 -4.16 9.04
CA GLN A 218 34.35 -3.13 8.39
C GLN A 218 35.22 -3.69 7.25
N GLN A 219 35.67 -4.94 7.37
CA GLN A 219 36.47 -5.60 6.34
C GLN A 219 35.61 -5.99 5.12
N ILE A 220 34.37 -6.44 5.33
CA ILE A 220 33.42 -6.74 4.23
C ILE A 220 33.05 -5.48 3.45
N LEU A 221 32.76 -4.37 4.14
CA LEU A 221 32.46 -3.07 3.51
C LEU A 221 33.63 -2.55 2.65
N ASN A 222 34.87 -2.73 3.11
CA ASN A 222 36.05 -2.33 2.35
C ASN A 222 36.30 -3.20 1.11
N ILE A 223 35.99 -4.49 1.15
CA ILE A 223 36.13 -5.39 -0.02
C ILE A 223 35.10 -5.03 -1.10
N GLN A 224 33.83 -4.82 -0.73
CA GLN A 224 32.77 -4.45 -1.69
C GLN A 224 33.04 -3.09 -2.36
N PHE A 225 33.60 -2.13 -1.62
CA PHE A 225 33.99 -0.84 -2.18
C PHE A 225 35.12 -0.95 -3.22
N LEU A 226 36.12 -1.80 -2.97
CA LEU A 226 37.24 -2.01 -3.90
C LEU A 226 36.81 -2.76 -5.17
N GLU A 227 35.89 -3.71 -5.08
CA GLU A 227 35.35 -4.43 -6.24
C GLU A 227 34.53 -3.53 -7.17
N SER A 228 33.76 -2.60 -6.60
CA SER A 228 33.02 -1.58 -7.36
C SER A 228 33.95 -0.66 -8.16
N GLN A 229 35.04 -0.18 -7.53
CA GLN A 229 36.05 0.65 -8.18
C GLN A 229 36.77 -0.11 -9.32
N LEU A 230 37.10 -1.39 -9.09
CA LEU A 230 37.76 -2.22 -10.10
C LEU A 230 36.86 -2.47 -11.32
N ASN A 231 35.57 -2.74 -11.10
CA ASN A 231 34.61 -2.96 -12.19
C ASN A 231 34.34 -1.70 -13.01
N GLN A 232 34.30 -0.52 -12.38
CA GLN A 232 34.22 0.75 -13.10
C GLN A 232 35.47 1.02 -13.96
N SER A 233 36.67 0.69 -13.45
CA SER A 233 37.91 0.85 -14.20
C SER A 233 38.01 -0.07 -15.42
N LYS A 234 37.49 -1.31 -15.32
CA LYS A 234 37.44 -2.28 -16.44
C LYS A 234 36.45 -1.83 -17.52
N ARG A 235 35.29 -1.30 -17.14
CA ARG A 235 34.29 -0.76 -18.09
C ARG A 235 34.80 0.44 -18.86
N ARG A 236 35.64 1.30 -18.24
CA ARG A 236 36.26 2.44 -18.95
C ARG A 236 37.27 1.97 -20.00
N LYS A 237 38.07 0.95 -19.71
CA LYS A 237 39.06 0.41 -20.67
C LYS A 237 38.45 -0.31 -21.88
N LEU A 238 37.23 -0.82 -21.76
CA LEU A 238 36.51 -1.51 -22.85
C LEU A 238 35.82 -0.55 -23.83
N ASN A 239 35.68 0.73 -23.48
CA ASN A 239 35.06 1.74 -24.33
C ASN A 239 36.07 2.61 -25.10
N ASP A 240 37.38 2.38 -24.87
CA ASP A 240 38.49 3.13 -25.49
C ASP A 240 39.26 2.30 -26.56
N GLU A 241 38.80 1.08 -26.89
CA GLU A 241 39.25 0.26 -28.04
C GLU A 241 38.18 0.22 -29.15
#